data_AF-A0A316FI79-F1
#
_entry.id   AF-A0A316FI79-F1
#
_cell.length_a   1.000
_cell.length_b   1.000
_cell.length_c   1.000
_cell.angle_alpha   90.00
_cell.angle_beta   90.00
_cell.angle_gamma   90.00
#
_symmetry.space_group_name_H-M   'P 1'
#
loop_
_entity.id
_entity.type
_entity.pdbx_description
1 polymer ?
#
loop_
_entity_poly.entity_id
_entity_poly.type
_entity_poly.pdbx_seq_one_letter_code
_entity_poly.pdbx_strand_id
1 'polypeptide(L)'
;MAYPPFPGYPPPVRSGPNGLAIGALVASICGGPGLGTLLGFALGIPALVQIRRRRQQGFGLAVAALVISGITLVIGVVAVTGFILDEMRDRVAGIEDTGTTELEAGDCISSLDDSSRVHDMPVVPCTRPHKAEVYHVFQFPAGAYPGQTVVEEQSDERCATAFEPYDTPENEDLEIYYLFPEDETGWEQDRSVLCIASAPLEPRTRSLVG
;
A
#
# COMPACT_ATOMS: atom_id res chain seq x y z
N MET A 1 -13.64 8.17 88.61
CA MET A 1 -13.33 7.05 87.70
C MET A 1 -13.21 7.61 86.29
N ALA A 2 -12.00 7.65 85.75
CA ALA A 2 -11.73 8.15 84.40
C ALA A 2 -11.85 6.98 83.41
N TYR A 3 -12.62 7.15 82.33
CA TYR A 3 -12.70 6.18 81.25
C TYR A 3 -11.37 6.12 80.47
N PRO A 4 -10.92 4.93 80.04
CA PRO A 4 -9.76 4.85 79.15
C PRO A 4 -10.11 5.40 77.76
N PRO A 5 -9.16 6.06 77.06
CA PRO A 5 -9.40 6.59 75.73
C PRO A 5 -9.55 5.46 74.70
N PHE A 6 -10.51 5.61 73.77
CA PHE A 6 -10.70 4.69 72.65
C PHE A 6 -9.49 4.73 71.68
N PRO A 7 -8.99 3.58 71.20
CA PRO A 7 -7.96 3.57 70.16
C PRO A 7 -8.49 4.15 68.85
N GLY A 8 -7.82 5.16 68.32
CA GLY A 8 -8.14 5.76 67.02
C GLY A 8 -7.95 4.76 65.88
N TYR A 9 -8.90 4.71 64.96
CA TYR A 9 -8.82 3.87 63.77
C TYR A 9 -7.75 4.43 62.81
N PRO A 10 -6.81 3.61 62.29
CA PRO A 10 -5.85 4.09 61.32
C PRO A 10 -6.55 4.46 60.00
N PRO A 11 -6.10 5.52 59.30
CA PRO A 11 -6.68 5.91 58.02
C PRO A 11 -6.44 4.83 56.95
N PRO A 12 -7.38 4.62 56.01
CA PRO A 12 -7.22 3.63 54.96
C PRO A 12 -6.07 4.01 54.02
N VAL A 13 -5.10 3.10 53.86
CA VAL A 13 -4.00 3.24 52.93
C VAL A 13 -4.54 3.16 51.50
N ARG A 14 -4.57 4.28 50.77
CA ARG A 14 -4.93 4.30 49.34
C ARG A 14 -3.75 3.77 48.53
N SER A 15 -3.87 2.56 47.98
CA SER A 15 -2.92 2.01 47.02
C SER A 15 -3.08 2.76 45.68
N GLY A 16 -2.07 3.56 45.31
CA GLY A 16 -2.01 4.18 43.99
C GLY A 16 -1.82 3.15 42.87
N PRO A 17 -2.05 3.52 41.60
CA PRO A 17 -1.88 2.61 40.47
C PRO A 17 -0.46 2.01 40.46
N ASN A 18 -0.38 0.69 40.32
CA ASN A 18 0.87 -0.06 40.44
C ASN A 18 1.82 0.32 39.29
N GLY A 19 3.00 0.84 39.61
CA GLY A 19 4.02 1.27 38.63
C GLY A 19 4.45 0.16 37.65
N LEU A 20 4.28 -1.11 38.03
CA LEU A 20 4.48 -2.27 37.16
C LEU A 20 3.47 -2.34 36.00
N ALA A 21 2.20 -1.95 36.24
CA ALA A 21 1.18 -1.91 35.19
C ALA A 21 1.45 -0.79 34.18
N ILE A 22 1.97 0.35 34.65
CA ILE A 22 2.40 1.45 33.79
C ILE A 22 3.66 1.05 33.01
N GLY A 23 4.62 0.38 33.66
CA GLY A 23 5.82 -0.15 33.00
C GLY A 23 5.51 -1.18 31.90
N ALA A 24 4.55 -2.07 32.14
CA ALA A 24 4.09 -3.03 31.12
C ALA A 24 3.37 -2.34 29.94
N LEU A 25 2.59 -1.27 30.21
CA LEU A 25 1.93 -0.48 29.18
C LEU A 25 2.94 0.26 28.30
N VAL A 26 3.94 0.90 28.91
CA VAL A 26 5.00 1.64 28.19
C VAL A 26 5.87 0.69 27.37
N ALA A 27 6.24 -0.47 27.93
CA ALA A 27 7.00 -1.48 27.20
C ALA A 27 6.22 -2.07 26.00
N SER A 28 4.90 -2.17 26.10
CA SER A 28 4.04 -2.63 25.00
C SER A 28 3.90 -1.59 23.88
N ILE A 29 3.88 -0.29 24.20
CA ILE A 29 3.72 0.80 23.22
C ILE A 29 5.04 1.07 22.49
N CYS A 30 6.18 0.95 23.15
CA CYS A 30 7.50 1.18 22.54
C CYS A 30 8.11 -0.05 21.84
N GLY A 31 7.43 -1.21 21.86
CA GLY A 31 7.99 -2.49 21.40
C GLY A 31 7.94 -2.77 19.89
N GLY A 32 7.24 -1.97 19.10
CA GLY A 32 7.17 -2.10 17.63
C GLY A 32 6.66 -3.46 17.10
N PRO A 33 6.50 -3.60 15.76
CA PRO A 33 6.00 -4.82 15.13
C PRO A 33 7.14 -5.86 15.02
N GLY A 34 7.55 -6.39 16.17
CA GLY A 34 8.61 -7.40 16.26
C GLY A 34 8.63 -8.10 17.61
N LEU A 35 9.83 -8.45 18.07
CA LEU A 35 10.12 -9.30 19.25
C LEU A 35 9.45 -8.90 20.58
N GLY A 36 8.88 -7.68 20.69
CA GLY A 36 8.12 -7.23 21.86
C GLY A 36 6.81 -8.00 22.09
N THR A 37 6.16 -8.50 21.03
CA THR A 37 4.87 -9.21 21.16
C THR A 37 4.99 -10.59 21.82
N LEU A 38 6.11 -11.30 21.59
CA LEU A 38 6.30 -12.64 22.15
C LEU A 38 6.56 -12.63 23.66
N LEU A 39 7.33 -11.66 24.16
CA LEU A 39 7.58 -11.50 25.61
C LEU A 39 6.39 -10.90 26.35
N GLY A 40 5.60 -10.04 25.68
CA GLY A 40 4.35 -9.51 26.22
C GLY A 40 3.28 -10.59 26.47
N PHE A 41 3.16 -11.58 25.58
CA PHE A 41 2.22 -12.69 25.73
C PHE A 41 2.59 -13.64 26.88
N ALA A 42 3.88 -13.94 27.09
CA ALA A 42 4.33 -14.87 28.13
C ALA A 42 4.09 -14.35 29.57
N LEU A 43 4.21 -13.04 29.79
CA LEU A 43 3.99 -12.42 31.10
C LEU A 43 2.54 -11.92 31.32
N GLY A 44 1.74 -11.81 30.26
CA GLY A 44 0.34 -11.37 30.33
C GLY A 44 -0.58 -12.37 31.03
N ILE A 45 -0.34 -13.67 30.84
CA ILE A 45 -1.17 -14.76 31.43
C ILE A 45 -1.16 -14.72 32.97
N PRO A 46 -0.01 -14.66 33.69
CA PRO A 46 -0.01 -14.57 35.15
C PRO A 46 -0.54 -13.24 35.71
N ALA A 47 -0.44 -12.13 34.97
CA ALA A 47 -0.99 -10.83 35.38
C ALA A 47 -2.53 -10.82 35.41
N LEU A 48 -3.18 -11.50 34.46
CA LEU A 48 -4.64 -11.62 34.39
C LEU A 48 -5.22 -12.47 35.54
N VAL A 49 -4.47 -13.49 35.99
CA VAL A 49 -4.88 -14.36 37.11
C VAL A 49 -4.87 -13.61 38.45
N GLN A 50 -3.94 -12.67 38.65
CA GLN A 50 -3.91 -11.84 39.87
C GLN A 50 -5.03 -10.80 39.92
N ILE A 51 -5.40 -10.21 38.78
CA ILE A 51 -6.53 -9.26 38.69
C ILE A 51 -7.86 -9.93 39.03
N ARG A 52 -8.06 -11.19 38.62
CA ARG A 52 -9.32 -11.92 38.86
C ARG A 52 -9.56 -12.24 40.35
N ARG A 53 -8.52 -12.35 41.18
CA ARG A 53 -8.64 -12.71 42.61
C ARG A 53 -9.02 -11.56 43.55
N ARG A 54 -8.82 -10.29 43.16
CA ARG A 54 -8.97 -9.14 44.08
C ARG A 54 -10.31 -8.40 43.98
N ARG A 55 -11.16 -8.67 42.97
CA ARG A 55 -12.51 -8.05 42.77
C ARG A 55 -12.56 -6.55 43.15
N GLN A 56 -11.55 -5.77 42.75
CA GLN A 56 -11.51 -4.33 43.00
C GLN A 56 -12.16 -3.54 41.85
N GLN A 57 -12.66 -2.34 42.19
CA GLN A 57 -13.17 -1.34 41.25
C GLN A 57 -12.13 -1.09 40.14
N GLY A 58 -12.51 -1.29 38.88
CA GLY A 58 -11.59 -1.23 37.72
C GLY A 58 -11.68 -2.42 36.77
N PHE A 59 -12.50 -3.43 37.08
CA PHE A 59 -12.73 -4.59 36.21
C PHE A 59 -13.16 -4.21 34.78
N GLY A 60 -13.99 -3.15 34.63
CA GLY A 60 -14.40 -2.65 33.32
C GLY A 60 -13.24 -2.13 32.46
N LEU A 61 -12.23 -1.48 33.06
CA LEU A 61 -11.04 -1.01 32.36
C LEU A 61 -10.14 -2.18 31.93
N ALA A 62 -10.01 -3.22 32.76
CA ALA A 62 -9.25 -4.42 32.40
C ALA A 62 -9.91 -5.20 31.25
N VAL A 63 -11.25 -5.27 31.23
CA VAL A 63 -12.01 -5.87 30.12
C VAL A 63 -11.85 -5.02 28.85
N ALA A 64 -11.95 -3.70 28.95
CA ALA A 64 -11.72 -2.82 27.81
C ALA A 64 -10.31 -2.98 27.21
N ALA A 65 -9.27 -3.05 28.05
CA ALA A 65 -7.90 -3.25 27.59
C ALA A 65 -7.71 -4.59 26.85
N LEU A 66 -8.32 -5.68 27.33
CA LEU A 66 -8.30 -6.98 26.64
C LEU A 66 -9.01 -6.93 25.30
N VAL A 67 -10.19 -6.30 25.24
CA VAL A 67 -10.95 -6.17 24.00
C VAL A 67 -10.18 -5.33 22.98
N ILE A 68 -9.65 -4.17 23.39
CA ILE A 68 -8.85 -3.30 22.53
C ILE A 68 -7.60 -4.05 22.03
N SER A 69 -6.88 -4.74 22.92
CA SER A 69 -5.70 -5.54 22.53
C SER A 69 -6.04 -6.69 21.59
N GLY A 70 -7.22 -7.31 21.74
CA GLY A 70 -7.70 -8.35 20.83
C GLY A 70 -8.02 -7.78 19.46
N ILE A 71 -8.73 -6.64 19.42
CA ILE A 71 -9.07 -5.95 18.17
C ILE A 71 -7.81 -5.51 17.43
N THR A 72 -6.85 -4.89 18.12
CA THR A 72 -5.60 -4.45 17.49
C THR A 72 -4.77 -5.62 16.97
N LEU A 73 -4.74 -6.75 17.70
CA LEU A 73 -4.07 -7.96 17.23
C LEU A 73 -4.75 -8.54 15.99
N VAL A 74 -6.09 -8.62 15.97
CA VAL A 74 -6.82 -9.11 14.80
C VAL A 74 -6.61 -8.19 13.59
N ILE A 75 -6.72 -6.87 13.78
CA ILE A 75 -6.46 -5.90 12.71
C ILE A 75 -5.02 -6.03 12.21
N GLY A 76 -4.05 -6.14 13.12
CA GLY A 76 -2.65 -6.33 12.78
C GLY A 76 -2.39 -7.62 11.99
N VAL A 77 -2.99 -8.73 12.42
CA VAL A 77 -2.90 -10.01 11.69
C VAL A 77 -3.51 -9.89 10.31
N VAL A 78 -4.73 -9.34 10.20
CA VAL A 78 -5.41 -9.16 8.91
C VAL A 78 -4.59 -8.28 7.97
N ALA A 79 -4.06 -7.16 8.45
CA ALA A 79 -3.22 -6.25 7.65
C ALA A 79 -1.93 -6.93 7.19
N VAL A 80 -1.22 -7.63 8.09
CA VAL A 80 0.01 -8.36 7.74
C VAL A 80 -0.30 -9.48 6.75
N THR A 81 -1.36 -10.27 6.98
CA THR A 81 -1.74 -11.33 6.03
C THR A 81 -2.16 -10.76 4.68
N GLY A 82 -2.90 -9.64 4.65
CA GLY A 82 -3.30 -8.98 3.42
C GLY A 82 -2.07 -8.54 2.62
N PHE A 83 -1.13 -7.85 3.27
CA PHE A 83 0.11 -7.41 2.63
C PHE A 83 0.95 -8.58 2.09
N ILE A 84 1.12 -9.66 2.87
CA ILE A 84 1.88 -10.83 2.43
C ILE A 84 1.18 -11.55 1.26
N LEU A 85 -0.15 -11.61 1.26
CA LEU A 85 -0.91 -12.23 0.18
C LEU A 85 -0.82 -11.42 -1.12
N ASP A 86 -0.82 -10.10 -1.04
CA ASP A 86 -0.70 -9.19 -2.18
C ASP A 86 0.69 -9.31 -2.83
N GLU A 87 1.74 -9.17 -2.04
CA GLU A 87 3.13 -9.36 -2.49
C GLU A 87 3.35 -10.73 -3.15
N MET A 88 2.78 -11.79 -2.58
CA MET A 88 2.88 -13.14 -3.15
C MET A 88 2.08 -13.27 -4.45
N ARG A 89 0.94 -12.57 -4.55
CA ARG A 89 0.12 -12.52 -5.76
C ARG A 89 0.89 -11.82 -6.88
N ASP A 90 1.56 -10.71 -6.60
CA ASP A 90 2.30 -9.93 -7.59
C ASP A 90 3.50 -10.71 -8.13
N ARG A 91 4.24 -11.40 -7.25
CA ARG A 91 5.31 -12.33 -7.66
C ARG A 91 4.82 -13.47 -8.54
N VAL A 92 3.65 -14.01 -8.27
CA VAL A 92 3.04 -15.08 -9.09
C VAL A 92 2.46 -14.52 -10.38
N ALA A 93 1.98 -13.28 -10.37
CA ALA A 93 1.52 -12.57 -11.55
C ALA A 93 2.69 -12.14 -12.45
N GLY A 94 3.90 -12.01 -11.87
CA GLY A 94 5.07 -11.45 -12.54
C GLY A 94 4.91 -9.94 -12.74
N ILE A 95 4.29 -9.25 -11.78
CA ILE A 95 4.14 -7.80 -11.83
C ILE A 95 5.47 -7.17 -11.42
N GLU A 96 6.01 -6.35 -12.30
CA GLU A 96 7.19 -5.51 -12.06
C GLU A 96 6.74 -4.05 -12.16
N ASP A 97 6.97 -3.27 -11.11
CA ASP A 97 6.75 -1.82 -11.15
C ASP A 97 7.90 -1.20 -11.94
N THR A 98 7.62 -0.86 -13.20
CA THR A 98 8.60 -0.28 -14.13
C THR A 98 8.35 1.21 -14.27
N GLY A 99 9.40 2.00 -14.10
CA GLY A 99 9.33 3.45 -14.29
C GLY A 99 8.95 3.79 -15.74
N THR A 100 8.13 4.83 -15.97
CA THR A 100 7.70 5.18 -17.34
C THR A 100 8.86 5.45 -18.30
N THR A 101 9.97 5.96 -17.80
CA THR A 101 11.19 6.21 -18.59
C THR A 101 11.92 4.93 -19.04
N GLU A 102 11.59 3.79 -18.44
CA GLU A 102 12.23 2.48 -18.72
C GLU A 102 11.35 1.58 -19.61
N LEU A 103 10.11 2.00 -19.92
CA LEU A 103 9.19 1.21 -20.73
C LEU A 103 9.62 1.16 -22.20
N GLU A 104 9.52 -0.04 -22.78
CA GLU A 104 9.86 -0.32 -24.16
C GLU A 104 8.64 -0.86 -24.94
N ALA A 105 8.71 -0.80 -26.27
CA ALA A 105 7.68 -1.40 -27.10
C ALA A 105 7.64 -2.93 -26.89
N GLY A 106 6.44 -3.46 -26.63
CA GLY A 106 6.19 -4.84 -26.25
C GLY A 106 5.91 -5.04 -24.75
N ASP A 107 6.05 -4.00 -23.92
CA ASP A 107 5.72 -4.09 -22.51
C ASP A 107 4.20 -4.10 -22.30
N CYS A 108 3.71 -5.17 -21.68
CA CYS A 108 2.31 -5.38 -21.36
C CYS A 108 1.99 -4.91 -19.94
N ILE A 109 0.96 -4.09 -19.77
CA ILE A 109 0.61 -3.43 -18.51
C ILE A 109 -0.73 -3.97 -18.00
N SER A 110 -0.73 -4.45 -16.76
CA SER A 110 -1.88 -5.15 -16.18
C SER A 110 -3.10 -4.25 -15.98
N SER A 111 -2.90 -2.98 -15.65
CA SER A 111 -3.94 -1.98 -15.39
C SER A 111 -3.42 -0.57 -15.69
N LEU A 112 -4.28 0.29 -16.25
CA LEU A 112 -4.02 1.72 -16.50
C LEU A 112 -4.87 2.61 -15.58
N ASP A 113 -5.17 2.15 -14.36
CA ASP A 113 -6.02 2.87 -13.43
C ASP A 113 -5.37 4.19 -12.96
N ASP A 114 -6.18 5.25 -12.80
CA ASP A 114 -5.76 6.58 -12.32
C ASP A 114 -5.05 6.58 -10.95
N SER A 115 -5.05 5.44 -10.24
CA SER A 115 -4.40 5.28 -8.94
C SER A 115 -2.96 4.75 -9.05
N SER A 116 -2.60 4.15 -10.19
CA SER A 116 -1.22 3.86 -10.54
C SER A 116 -0.50 5.20 -10.66
N ARG A 117 0.50 5.42 -9.81
CA ARG A 117 1.32 6.63 -9.89
C ARG A 117 1.81 6.70 -11.32
N VAL A 118 1.52 7.78 -12.05
CA VAL A 118 1.91 7.97 -13.47
C VAL A 118 3.40 7.69 -13.73
N HIS A 119 4.21 7.62 -12.68
CA HIS A 119 5.62 7.26 -12.72
C HIS A 119 5.93 5.76 -12.77
N ASP A 120 5.09 4.87 -12.22
CA ASP A 120 5.34 3.43 -12.13
C ASP A 120 4.19 2.66 -12.80
N MET A 121 4.50 1.79 -13.74
CA MET A 121 3.53 0.95 -14.45
C MET A 121 3.67 -0.51 -14.05
N PRO A 122 2.55 -1.21 -13.77
CA PRO A 122 2.58 -2.62 -13.39
C PRO A 122 2.73 -3.52 -14.62
N VAL A 123 3.98 -3.70 -15.07
CA VAL A 123 4.35 -4.52 -16.23
C VAL A 123 4.21 -6.00 -15.90
N VAL A 124 3.67 -6.77 -16.83
CA VAL A 124 3.48 -8.22 -16.72
C VAL A 124 3.85 -8.90 -18.04
N PRO A 125 4.18 -10.21 -18.05
CA PRO A 125 4.32 -10.95 -19.30
C PRO A 125 3.02 -10.90 -20.10
N CYS A 126 3.09 -10.66 -21.42
CA CYS A 126 1.89 -10.58 -22.27
C CYS A 126 1.05 -11.88 -22.31
N THR A 127 1.60 -13.01 -21.86
CA THR A 127 0.85 -14.26 -21.68
C THR A 127 -0.07 -14.27 -20.45
N ARG A 128 0.01 -13.22 -19.62
CA ARG A 128 -0.85 -12.98 -18.46
C ARG A 128 -1.94 -11.98 -18.83
N PRO A 129 -3.07 -11.99 -18.11
CA PRO A 129 -4.12 -11.00 -18.32
C PRO A 129 -3.58 -9.57 -18.15
N HIS A 130 -3.66 -8.78 -19.22
CA HIS A 130 -3.26 -7.36 -19.23
C HIS A 130 -4.26 -6.55 -20.05
N LYS A 131 -4.32 -5.25 -19.78
CA LYS A 131 -5.26 -4.34 -20.45
C LYS A 131 -4.57 -3.37 -21.39
N ALA A 132 -3.26 -3.24 -21.32
CA ALA A 132 -2.56 -2.30 -22.16
C ALA A 132 -1.20 -2.82 -22.61
N GLU A 133 -0.70 -2.27 -23.69
CA GLU A 133 0.62 -2.60 -24.25
C GLU A 133 1.25 -1.36 -24.87
N VAL A 134 2.53 -1.14 -24.56
CA VAL A 134 3.33 -0.12 -25.24
C VAL A 134 3.65 -0.63 -26.64
N TYR A 135 3.11 -0.01 -27.68
CA TYR A 135 3.34 -0.46 -29.07
C TYR A 135 4.41 0.37 -29.78
N HIS A 136 4.69 1.57 -29.28
CA HIS A 136 5.70 2.45 -29.85
C HIS A 136 6.29 3.37 -28.78
N VAL A 137 7.60 3.61 -28.90
CA VAL A 137 8.32 4.59 -28.07
C VAL A 137 9.17 5.45 -28.99
N PHE A 138 9.08 6.76 -28.83
CA PHE A 138 9.97 7.69 -29.53
C PHE A 138 10.44 8.78 -28.58
N GLN A 139 11.49 9.49 -28.96
CA GLN A 139 12.05 10.57 -28.15
C GLN A 139 12.11 11.86 -28.95
N PHE A 140 11.73 12.98 -28.33
CA PHE A 140 11.92 14.29 -28.93
C PHE A 140 13.42 14.67 -29.01
N PRO A 141 13.81 15.42 -30.06
CA PRO A 141 15.16 15.97 -30.16
C PRO A 141 15.55 16.76 -28.90
N ALA A 142 16.85 16.78 -28.59
CA ALA A 142 17.36 17.61 -27.51
C ALA A 142 17.09 19.10 -27.78
N GLY A 143 16.66 19.84 -26.76
CA GLY A 143 16.34 21.27 -26.88
C GLY A 143 15.50 21.78 -25.72
N ALA A 144 15.16 23.07 -25.77
CA ALA A 144 14.22 23.67 -24.84
C ALA A 144 12.82 23.07 -24.99
N TYR A 145 12.06 23.03 -23.89
CA TYR A 145 10.68 22.53 -23.90
C TYR A 145 9.84 23.38 -24.89
N PRO A 146 9.25 22.78 -25.94
CA PRO A 146 8.52 23.53 -26.97
C PRO A 146 7.13 23.97 -26.50
N GLY A 147 6.72 23.58 -25.30
CA GLY A 147 5.39 23.82 -24.74
C GLY A 147 4.46 22.63 -24.94
N GLN A 148 3.53 22.45 -24.00
CA GLN A 148 2.67 21.27 -23.89
C GLN A 148 1.88 20.99 -25.18
N THR A 149 1.24 22.02 -25.75
CA THR A 149 0.44 21.88 -26.97
C THR A 149 1.25 21.31 -28.14
N VAL A 150 2.51 21.71 -28.30
CA VAL A 150 3.37 21.23 -29.39
C VAL A 150 3.82 19.79 -29.16
N VAL A 151 4.04 19.40 -27.90
CA VAL A 151 4.38 18.01 -27.53
C VAL A 151 3.17 17.11 -27.74
N GLU A 152 1.99 17.54 -27.29
CA GLU A 152 0.74 16.80 -27.39
C GLU A 152 0.34 16.57 -28.86
N GLU A 153 0.31 17.61 -29.69
CA GLU A 153 -0.06 17.50 -31.12
C GLU A 153 0.88 16.55 -31.88
N GLN A 154 2.20 16.64 -31.62
CA GLN A 154 3.17 15.73 -32.23
C GLN A 154 3.09 14.30 -31.67
N SER A 155 2.66 14.13 -30.43
CA SER A 155 2.46 12.82 -29.83
C SER A 155 1.25 12.12 -30.43
N ASP A 156 0.13 12.83 -30.55
CA ASP A 156 -1.08 12.35 -31.19
C ASP A 156 -0.81 11.90 -32.64
N GLU A 157 -0.20 12.77 -33.46
CA GLU A 157 0.09 12.47 -34.87
C GLU A 157 1.00 11.22 -35.02
N ARG A 158 2.07 11.15 -34.24
CA ARG A 158 3.07 10.09 -34.37
C ARG A 158 2.58 8.77 -33.80
N CYS A 159 1.87 8.79 -32.67
CA CYS A 159 1.27 7.59 -32.10
C CYS A 159 0.18 7.03 -33.03
N ALA A 160 -0.71 7.89 -33.54
CA ALA A 160 -1.73 7.48 -34.52
C ALA A 160 -1.10 6.84 -35.77
N THR A 161 -0.07 7.49 -36.33
CA THR A 161 0.67 6.95 -37.49
C THR A 161 1.33 5.60 -37.17
N ALA A 162 1.95 5.47 -35.99
CA ALA A 162 2.59 4.23 -35.57
C ALA A 162 1.57 3.09 -35.32
N PHE A 163 0.31 3.42 -35.05
CA PHE A 163 -0.76 2.45 -34.84
C PHE A 163 -1.41 1.94 -36.13
N GLU A 164 -1.28 2.65 -37.26
CA GLU A 164 -1.88 2.27 -38.55
C GLU A 164 -1.70 0.78 -38.94
N PRO A 165 -0.53 0.13 -38.72
CA PRO A 165 -0.37 -1.29 -39.04
C PRO A 165 -1.26 -2.25 -38.22
N TYR A 166 -1.75 -1.79 -37.06
CA TYR A 166 -2.54 -2.57 -36.09
C TYR A 166 -4.04 -2.26 -36.18
N ASP A 167 -4.43 -1.24 -36.95
CA ASP A 167 -5.82 -0.86 -37.20
C ASP A 167 -6.53 -1.90 -38.08
N THR A 168 -6.96 -2.98 -37.42
CA THR A 168 -7.60 -4.15 -38.03
C THR A 168 -8.92 -4.44 -37.32
N PRO A 169 -9.87 -5.16 -37.96
CA PRO A 169 -11.13 -5.52 -37.32
C PRO A 169 -10.98 -6.35 -36.02
N GLU A 170 -9.82 -6.97 -35.79
CA GLU A 170 -9.52 -7.72 -34.57
C GLU A 170 -9.19 -6.81 -33.37
N ASN A 171 -8.79 -5.57 -33.67
CA ASN A 171 -8.32 -4.55 -32.74
C ASN A 171 -9.26 -3.32 -32.71
N GLU A 172 -10.50 -3.47 -33.20
CA GLU A 172 -11.50 -2.39 -33.20
C GLU A 172 -11.91 -1.93 -31.79
N ASP A 173 -11.64 -2.77 -30.78
CA ASP A 173 -11.87 -2.49 -29.36
C ASP A 173 -10.70 -1.76 -28.68
N LEU A 174 -9.59 -1.54 -29.41
CA LEU A 174 -8.41 -0.89 -28.84
C LEU A 174 -8.52 0.64 -28.86
N GLU A 175 -8.09 1.25 -27.77
CA GLU A 175 -7.97 2.70 -27.62
C GLU A 175 -6.49 3.09 -27.52
N ILE A 176 -6.12 4.22 -28.13
CA ILE A 176 -4.76 4.75 -28.07
C ILE A 176 -4.65 5.75 -26.93
N TYR A 177 -3.65 5.55 -26.09
CA TYR A 177 -3.22 6.47 -25.04
C TYR A 177 -1.75 6.83 -25.28
N TYR A 178 -1.32 7.99 -24.79
CA TYR A 178 0.07 8.38 -24.85
C TYR A 178 0.51 9.08 -23.58
N LEU A 179 1.74 8.78 -23.14
CA LEU A 179 2.39 9.44 -22.02
C LEU A 179 3.55 10.26 -22.55
N PHE A 180 3.66 11.50 -22.06
CA PHE A 180 4.65 12.47 -22.48
C PHE A 180 4.98 13.39 -21.31
N PRO A 181 6.14 14.06 -21.31
CA PRO A 181 6.46 15.07 -20.31
C PRO A 181 5.48 16.25 -20.41
N GLU A 182 4.68 16.46 -19.35
CA GLU A 182 3.68 17.54 -19.30
C GLU A 182 4.28 18.93 -19.08
N ASP A 183 5.46 18.99 -18.44
CA ASP A 183 6.12 20.24 -18.07
C ASP A 183 7.62 20.24 -18.35
N GLU A 184 8.26 21.39 -18.07
CA GLU A 184 9.69 21.59 -18.28
C GLU A 184 10.54 20.66 -17.39
N THR A 185 10.09 20.34 -16.18
CA THR A 185 10.82 19.45 -15.26
C THR A 185 10.84 18.03 -15.79
N GLY A 186 9.69 17.52 -16.23
CA GLY A 186 9.58 16.23 -16.90
C GLY A 186 10.43 16.19 -18.17
N TRP A 187 10.37 17.24 -18.99
CA TRP A 187 11.15 17.35 -20.24
C TRP A 187 12.67 17.31 -20.02
N GLU A 188 13.16 17.92 -18.94
CA GLU A 188 14.59 17.87 -18.58
C GLU A 188 15.04 16.46 -18.17
N GLN A 189 14.14 15.68 -17.57
CA GLN A 189 14.40 14.31 -17.13
C GLN A 189 14.31 13.32 -18.29
N ASP A 190 13.19 13.34 -19.00
CA ASP A 190 12.91 12.48 -20.12
C ASP A 190 12.05 13.17 -21.18
N ARG A 191 12.43 12.98 -22.44
CA ARG A 191 11.73 13.51 -23.62
C ARG A 191 11.06 12.39 -24.43
N SER A 192 10.98 11.20 -23.85
CA SER A 192 10.31 10.07 -24.46
C SER A 192 8.80 10.29 -24.47
N VAL A 193 8.17 9.66 -25.44
CA VAL A 193 6.73 9.49 -25.53
C VAL A 193 6.47 8.02 -25.67
N LEU A 194 5.58 7.52 -24.82
CA LEU A 194 5.10 6.14 -24.87
C LEU A 194 3.73 6.14 -25.54
N CYS A 195 3.59 5.42 -26.64
CA CYS A 195 2.31 5.16 -27.27
C CYS A 195 1.79 3.81 -26.79
N ILE A 196 0.59 3.82 -26.21
CA ILE A 196 0.01 2.69 -25.48
C ILE A 196 -1.32 2.32 -26.13
N ALA A 197 -1.51 1.04 -26.46
CA ALA A 197 -2.77 0.48 -26.90
C ALA A 197 -3.48 -0.09 -25.67
N SER A 198 -4.78 0.15 -25.52
CA SER A 198 -5.57 -0.28 -24.36
C SER A 198 -6.82 -1.03 -24.79
N ALA A 199 -7.10 -2.16 -24.15
CA ALA A 199 -8.32 -2.94 -24.27
C ALA A 199 -9.19 -2.70 -23.01
N PRO A 200 -10.01 -1.63 -22.97
CA PRO A 200 -10.70 -1.20 -21.75
C PRO A 200 -11.73 -2.23 -21.25
N LEU A 201 -12.37 -2.94 -22.17
CA LEU A 201 -13.46 -3.87 -21.90
C LEU A 201 -12.96 -5.18 -21.28
N GLU A 202 -12.06 -5.89 -21.96
CA GLU A 202 -11.62 -7.23 -21.57
C GLU A 202 -10.09 -7.36 -21.63
N PRO A 203 -9.44 -7.87 -20.57
CA PRO A 203 -8.00 -8.15 -20.60
C PRO A 203 -7.64 -9.19 -21.67
N ARG A 204 -6.48 -9.00 -22.30
CA ARG A 204 -5.89 -9.96 -23.25
C ARG A 204 -4.82 -10.82 -22.56
N THR A 205 -4.56 -11.99 -23.12
CA THR A 205 -3.51 -12.95 -22.65
C THR A 205 -2.48 -13.25 -23.75
N ARG A 206 -2.41 -12.34 -24.71
CA ARG A 206 -1.43 -12.23 -25.78
C ARG A 206 -1.26 -10.73 -26.07
N SER A 207 -0.23 -10.36 -26.80
CA SER A 207 -0.06 -8.98 -27.28
C SER A 207 -1.34 -8.47 -27.98
N LEU A 208 -1.66 -7.21 -27.74
CA LEU A 208 -2.67 -6.40 -28.40
C LEU A 208 -2.24 -6.02 -29.81
N VAL A 209 -0.94 -5.87 -30.06
CA VAL A 209 -0.39 -5.35 -31.32
C VAL A 209 0.58 -6.32 -32.05
N GLY A 210 0.79 -7.55 -31.59
CA GLY A 210 1.65 -8.54 -32.28
C GLY A 210 1.91 -9.85 -31.56
#